data_AF-A0A0D0BXU7-F1
#
_entry.id   AF-A0A0D0BXU7-F1
#
_cell.length_a   1.000
_cell.length_b   1.000
_cell.length_c   1.000
_cell.angle_alpha   90.00
_cell.angle_beta   90.00
_cell.angle_gamma   90.00
#
_symmetry.space_group_name_H-M   'P 1'
#
loop_
_entity.id
_entity.type
_entity.pdbx_description
1 polymer ?
#
loop_
_entity_poly.entity_id
_entity_poly.type
_entity_poly.pdbx_seq_one_letter_code
_entity_poly.pdbx_strand_id
1 'polypeptide(L)'
;HNWLAGLHYWHIINNTTWNSKDMLHHICHGFAKMVPSTSQWAKCPPIMIKALYVLFDHLNPSNHLDCAISAITLIAFWCCFRLGKLLIPSTNTFDHTKHVSCSVLHIPIETLANDYHYSSFHIPWTKTTKEMGADISITE
;
A
#
# COMPACT_ATOMS: atom_id res chain seq x y z
N HIS A 1 -17.55 -7.45 -3.54
CA HIS A 1 -17.58 -8.21 -2.27
C HIS A 1 -18.06 -7.40 -1.05
N ASN A 2 -17.99 -6.06 -1.02
CA ASN A 2 -18.35 -5.28 0.19
C ASN A 2 -19.84 -5.29 0.59
N TRP A 3 -20.77 -5.39 -0.37
CA TRP A 3 -22.21 -5.31 -0.05
C TRP A 3 -22.71 -6.49 0.79
N LEU A 4 -22.19 -7.69 0.54
CA LEU A 4 -22.56 -8.92 1.26
C LEU A 4 -22.06 -8.89 2.71
N ALA A 5 -20.87 -8.33 2.93
CA ALA A 5 -20.35 -8.06 4.27
C ALA A 5 -21.22 -7.04 5.01
N GLY A 6 -21.72 -6.01 4.31
CA GLY A 6 -22.68 -5.06 4.85
C GLY A 6 -24.01 -5.71 5.24
N LEU A 7 -24.52 -6.64 4.42
CA LEU A 7 -25.75 -7.40 4.72
C LEU A 7 -25.57 -8.32 5.94
N HIS A 8 -24.45 -9.05 6.02
CA HIS A 8 -24.10 -9.85 7.19
C HIS A 8 -24.03 -8.99 8.46
N TYR A 9 -23.40 -7.82 8.38
CA TYR A 9 -23.30 -6.88 9.49
C TYR A 9 -24.66 -6.32 9.92
N TRP A 10 -25.54 -6.02 8.96
CA TRP A 10 -26.92 -5.62 9.25
C TRP A 10 -27.68 -6.71 10.01
N HIS A 11 -27.51 -7.98 9.64
CA HIS A 11 -28.13 -9.09 10.36
C HIS A 11 -27.63 -9.20 11.82
N ILE A 12 -26.32 -9.00 12.03
CA ILE A 12 -25.70 -8.96 13.37
C ILE A 12 -26.31 -7.82 14.21
N ILE A 13 -26.37 -6.59 13.66
CA ILE A 13 -26.92 -5.43 14.37
C ILE A 13 -28.37 -5.66 14.80
N ASN A 14 -29.17 -6.29 13.95
CA ASN A 14 -30.59 -6.49 14.20
C ASN A 14 -30.89 -7.77 15.01
N ASN A 15 -29.88 -8.45 15.54
CA ASN A 15 -30.03 -9.74 16.25
C ASN A 15 -30.85 -10.78 15.48
N THR A 16 -30.79 -10.73 14.14
CA THR A 16 -31.53 -11.66 13.28
C THR A 16 -30.62 -12.82 12.91
N THR A 17 -31.18 -14.02 12.82
CA THR A 17 -30.41 -15.23 12.49
C THR A 17 -29.89 -15.15 11.06
N TRP A 18 -28.57 -15.09 10.90
CA TRP A 18 -27.92 -15.22 9.60
C TRP A 18 -27.95 -16.69 9.18
N ASN A 19 -28.96 -17.05 8.39
CA ASN A 19 -29.16 -18.44 7.94
C ASN A 19 -28.21 -18.87 6.81
N SER A 20 -27.26 -18.00 6.47
CA SER A 20 -26.27 -18.21 5.44
C SER A 20 -24.98 -18.78 6.06
N LYS A 21 -24.98 -20.10 6.26
CA LYS A 21 -23.76 -20.86 6.60
C LYS A 21 -22.74 -20.83 5.44
N ASP A 22 -21.71 -21.68 5.50
CA ASP A 22 -20.66 -21.90 4.49
C ASP A 22 -21.17 -21.96 3.03
N MET A 23 -22.41 -22.38 2.82
CA MET A 23 -23.07 -22.43 1.51
C MET A 23 -22.99 -21.10 0.75
N LEU A 24 -23.20 -19.96 1.40
CA LEU A 24 -23.22 -18.67 0.69
C LEU A 24 -21.79 -18.22 0.33
N HIS A 25 -20.81 -18.60 1.15
CA HIS A 25 -19.40 -18.45 0.82
C HIS A 25 -19.02 -19.29 -0.41
N HIS A 26 -19.49 -20.54 -0.49
CA HIS A 26 -19.30 -21.42 -1.64
C HIS A 26 -19.98 -20.89 -2.91
N ILE A 27 -21.21 -20.36 -2.79
CA ILE A 27 -21.94 -19.74 -3.90
C ILE A 27 -21.17 -18.52 -4.43
N CYS A 28 -20.72 -17.62 -3.55
CA CYS A 28 -19.90 -16.47 -3.95
C CYS A 28 -18.59 -16.89 -4.63
N HIS A 29 -17.92 -17.92 -4.13
CA HIS A 29 -16.73 -18.48 -4.79
C HIS A 29 -17.03 -19.07 -6.17
N GLY A 30 -18.19 -19.73 -6.32
CA GLY A 30 -18.68 -20.23 -7.60
C GLY A 30 -18.93 -19.09 -8.59
N PHE A 31 -19.62 -18.03 -8.17
CA PHE A 31 -19.84 -16.85 -9.01
C PHE A 31 -18.53 -16.17 -9.41
N ALA A 32 -17.57 -16.04 -8.48
CA ALA A 32 -16.25 -15.50 -8.78
C ALA A 32 -15.50 -16.34 -9.85
N LYS A 33 -15.69 -17.66 -9.87
CA LYS A 33 -15.16 -18.54 -10.93
C LYS A 33 -15.92 -18.45 -12.25
N MET A 34 -17.21 -18.13 -12.23
CA MET A 34 -18.04 -17.93 -13.42
C MET A 34 -17.83 -16.56 -14.07
N VAL A 35 -17.07 -15.66 -13.44
CA VAL A 35 -16.72 -14.36 -14.01
C VAL A 35 -16.01 -14.59 -15.35
N PRO A 36 -16.58 -14.12 -16.48
CA PRO A 36 -16.01 -14.37 -17.79
C PRO A 36 -14.60 -13.76 -17.86
N SER A 37 -13.68 -14.45 -18.54
CA SER A 37 -12.29 -14.03 -18.70
C SER A 37 -12.16 -12.65 -19.35
N THR A 38 -13.14 -12.23 -20.15
CA THR A 38 -13.25 -10.89 -20.74
C THR A 38 -13.48 -9.77 -19.73
N SER A 39 -13.93 -10.09 -18.51
CA SER A 39 -14.11 -9.14 -17.41
C SER A 39 -13.01 -9.24 -16.35
N GLN A 40 -12.05 -10.16 -16.52
CA GLN A 40 -10.91 -10.30 -15.64
C GLN A 40 -9.74 -9.49 -16.21
N TRP A 41 -9.19 -8.60 -15.39
CA TRP A 41 -7.94 -7.92 -15.72
C TRP A 41 -6.80 -8.94 -15.67
N ALA A 42 -5.92 -8.91 -16.67
CA ALA A 42 -4.71 -9.73 -16.64
C ALA A 42 -3.93 -9.42 -15.36
N LYS A 43 -3.46 -10.47 -14.67
CA LYS A 43 -2.62 -10.28 -13.49
C LYS A 43 -1.34 -9.57 -13.93
N CYS A 44 -1.10 -8.38 -13.40
CA CYS A 44 0.17 -7.69 -13.64
C CYS A 44 1.30 -8.55 -13.06
N PRO A 45 2.38 -8.80 -13.83
CA PRO A 45 3.54 -9.49 -13.28
C PRO A 45 4.12 -8.69 -12.11
N PRO A 46 4.70 -9.37 -11.11
CA PRO A 46 5.39 -8.68 -10.03
C PRO A 46 6.48 -7.77 -10.59
N ILE A 47 6.62 -6.57 -10.04
CA ILE A 47 7.70 -5.66 -10.39
C ILE A 47 9.01 -6.37 -10.01
N MET A 48 9.86 -6.63 -11.00
CA MET A 48 11.15 -7.27 -10.80
C MET A 48 12.23 -6.20 -10.62
N ILE A 49 13.31 -6.52 -9.90
CA ILE A 49 14.47 -5.62 -9.71
C ILE A 49 15.01 -5.12 -11.06
N LYS A 50 14.97 -5.93 -12.13
CA LYS A 50 15.36 -5.49 -13.48
C LYS A 50 14.54 -4.30 -14.00
N ALA A 51 13.26 -4.20 -13.63
CA ALA A 51 12.42 -3.06 -13.98
C ALA A 51 12.87 -1.79 -13.26
N LEU A 52 13.39 -1.91 -12.03
CA LEU A 52 13.99 -0.78 -11.31
C LEU A 52 15.27 -0.30 -12.02
N TYR A 53 16.15 -1.22 -12.42
CA TYR A 53 17.36 -0.86 -13.15
C TYR A 53 17.06 -0.14 -14.46
N VAL A 54 16.12 -0.64 -15.26
CA VAL A 54 15.70 0.04 -16.51
C VAL A 54 15.11 1.42 -16.22
N LEU A 55 14.34 1.58 -15.14
CA LEU A 55 13.80 2.87 -14.75
C LEU A 55 14.91 3.84 -14.35
N PHE A 56 15.85 3.41 -13.50
CA PHE A 56 16.93 4.26 -13.00
C PHE A 56 17.96 4.61 -14.08
N ASP A 57 18.17 3.75 -15.08
CA ASP A 57 19.04 4.05 -16.22
C ASP A 57 18.51 5.21 -17.09
N HIS A 58 17.19 5.44 -17.07
CA HIS A 58 16.54 6.52 -17.81
C HIS A 58 16.27 7.78 -16.98
N LEU A 59 16.61 7.79 -15.69
CA LEU A 59 16.38 8.93 -14.80
C LEU A 59 17.65 9.78 -14.66
N ASN A 60 17.50 11.10 -14.67
CA ASN A 60 18.63 12.01 -14.54
C ASN A 60 18.88 12.35 -13.05
N PRO A 61 20.00 11.94 -12.45
CA PRO A 61 20.30 12.25 -11.04
C PRO A 61 20.50 13.74 -10.75
N SER A 62 20.67 14.57 -11.79
CA SER A 62 20.76 16.03 -11.64
C SER A 62 19.39 16.71 -11.51
N ASN A 63 18.31 16.00 -11.85
CA ASN A 63 16.95 16.52 -11.77
C ASN A 63 16.31 16.11 -10.44
N HIS A 64 15.88 17.11 -9.67
CA HIS A 64 15.24 16.91 -8.36
C HIS A 64 13.97 16.05 -8.45
N LEU A 65 13.22 16.14 -9.55
CA LEU A 65 12.02 15.33 -9.77
C LEU A 65 12.38 13.86 -9.98
N ASP A 66 13.40 13.58 -10.78
CA ASP A 66 13.83 12.22 -11.08
C ASP A 66 14.44 11.52 -9.85
N CYS A 67 15.15 12.29 -9.01
CA CYS A 67 15.60 11.83 -7.69
C CYS A 67 14.42 11.48 -6.77
N ALA A 68 13.37 12.31 -6.73
CA ALA A 68 12.18 12.03 -5.93
C ALA A 68 11.43 10.79 -6.43
N ILE A 69 11.28 10.63 -7.76
CA ILE A 69 10.70 9.43 -8.37
C ILE A 69 11.50 8.19 -7.99
N SER A 70 12.84 8.28 -8.04
CA SER A 70 13.71 7.17 -7.68
C SER A 70 13.52 6.74 -6.23
N ALA A 71 13.54 7.71 -5.30
CA ALA A 71 13.36 7.45 -3.87
C ALA A 71 11.99 6.81 -3.57
N ILE A 72 10.90 7.35 -4.13
CA ILE A 72 9.54 6.83 -3.92
C ILE A 72 9.41 5.42 -4.50
N THR A 73 10.03 5.16 -5.66
CA THR A 73 10.01 3.83 -6.29
C THR A 73 10.72 2.80 -5.41
N LEU A 74 11.89 3.15 -4.87
CA LEU A 74 12.62 2.27 -3.94
C LEU A 74 11.82 1.98 -2.67
N ILE A 75 11.25 3.01 -2.05
CA ILE A 75 10.43 2.85 -0.83
C ILE A 75 9.22 1.96 -1.13
N ALA A 76 8.50 2.21 -2.24
CA ALA A 76 7.35 1.40 -2.62
C ALA A 76 7.71 -0.06 -2.88
N PHE A 77 8.87 -0.30 -3.51
CA PHE A 77 9.36 -1.64 -3.82
C PHE A 77 9.75 -2.41 -2.55
N TRP A 78 10.66 -1.87 -1.73
CA TRP A 78 11.18 -2.55 -0.55
C TRP A 78 10.17 -2.63 0.60
N CYS A 79 9.37 -1.59 0.81
CA CYS A 79 8.33 -1.59 1.85
C CYS A 79 7.02 -2.24 1.39
N CYS A 80 6.96 -2.81 0.17
CA CYS A 80 5.75 -3.39 -0.42
C CYS A 80 4.52 -2.45 -0.38
N PHE A 81 4.75 -1.15 -0.55
CA PHE A 81 3.72 -0.14 -0.35
C PHE A 81 3.02 0.23 -1.66
N ARG A 82 1.74 0.57 -1.57
CA ARG A 82 0.99 1.06 -2.74
C ARG A 82 1.37 2.51 -3.01
N LEU A 83 1.79 2.84 -4.24
CA LEU A 83 2.17 4.22 -4.62
C LEU A 83 1.11 5.25 -4.25
N GLY A 84 -0.18 4.94 -4.43
CA GLY A 84 -1.28 5.84 -4.09
C GLY A 84 -1.45 6.15 -2.59
N LYS A 85 -0.63 5.56 -1.72
CA LYS A 85 -0.53 5.94 -0.30
C LYS A 85 0.72 6.78 0.01
N LEU A 86 1.76 6.71 -0.82
CA LEU A 86 2.98 7.53 -0.68
C LEU A 86 2.83 8.86 -1.42
N LEU A 87 2.10 8.86 -2.53
CA LEU A 87 1.87 10.02 -3.36
C LEU A 87 0.61 10.76 -2.94
N ILE A 88 0.72 12.08 -2.98
CA ILE A 88 -0.42 12.99 -2.83
C ILE A 88 -1.19 13.00 -4.16
N PRO A 89 -2.53 12.97 -4.17
CA PRO A 89 -3.32 12.95 -5.41
C PRO A 89 -3.09 14.16 -6.31
N SER A 90 -2.77 15.32 -5.72
CA SER A 90 -2.49 16.57 -6.42
C SER A 90 -1.62 17.48 -5.56
N THR A 91 -0.81 18.33 -6.19
CA THR A 91 0.05 19.32 -5.53
C THR A 91 -0.70 20.24 -4.56
N ASN A 92 -1.99 20.51 -4.84
CA ASN A 92 -2.83 21.38 -4.01
C ASN A 92 -3.60 20.64 -2.90
N THR A 93 -3.41 19.34 -2.76
CA THR A 93 -4.09 18.50 -1.76
C THR A 93 -3.17 18.10 -0.61
N PHE A 94 -2.03 18.78 -0.47
CA PHE A 94 -1.11 18.51 0.61
C PHE A 94 -1.69 18.94 1.95
N ASP A 95 -1.73 18.01 2.90
CA ASP A 95 -2.21 18.21 4.26
C ASP A 95 -1.11 17.72 5.20
N HIS A 96 -0.49 18.63 5.95
CA HIS A 96 0.59 18.32 6.88
C HIS A 96 0.18 17.33 7.98
N THR A 97 -1.11 17.22 8.28
CA THR A 97 -1.63 16.27 9.27
C THR A 97 -1.75 14.85 8.72
N LYS A 98 -1.77 14.69 7.39
CA LYS A 98 -1.99 13.40 6.72
C LYS A 98 -0.80 12.94 5.90
N HIS A 99 0.01 13.86 5.40
CA HIS A 99 1.07 13.58 4.43
C HIS A 99 2.44 13.84 5.05
N VAL A 100 3.37 12.94 4.75
CA VAL A 100 4.76 13.06 5.17
C VAL A 100 5.38 14.27 4.46
N SER A 101 5.96 15.17 5.25
CA SER A 101 6.76 16.29 4.76
C SER A 101 8.22 15.86 4.57
N CYS A 102 8.93 16.50 3.61
CA CYS A 102 10.37 16.35 3.42
C CYS A 102 11.19 16.63 4.70
N SER A 103 10.64 17.38 5.66
CA SER A 103 11.28 17.67 6.95
C SER A 103 11.46 16.45 7.86
N VAL A 104 10.76 15.33 7.58
CA VAL A 104 10.87 14.08 8.35
C VAL A 104 11.99 13.16 7.81
N LEU A 105 12.59 13.50 6.67
CA LEU A 105 13.55 12.64 5.94
C LEU A 105 14.97 12.56 6.54
N HIS A 106 15.17 12.96 7.80
CA HIS A 106 16.38 12.52 8.50
C HIS A 106 16.13 11.07 8.95
N ILE A 107 16.49 10.13 8.07
CA ILE A 107 16.25 8.70 8.21
C ILE A 107 17.58 8.09 8.70
N PRO A 108 17.77 7.91 10.03
CA PRO A 108 19.01 7.35 10.55
C PRO A 108 19.12 5.88 10.17
N ILE A 109 20.25 5.48 9.57
CA ILE A 109 20.55 4.08 9.31
C ILE A 109 21.10 3.51 10.61
N GLU A 110 20.35 2.59 11.21
CA GLU A 110 20.73 1.89 12.43
C GLU A 110 21.24 0.49 12.08
N THR A 111 22.32 0.09 12.74
CA THR A 111 22.92 -1.25 12.58
C THR A 111 22.50 -2.11 13.75
N LEU A 112 21.79 -3.21 13.48
CA LEU A 112 21.47 -4.21 14.49
C LEU A 112 22.70 -5.08 14.78
N ALA A 113 22.71 -5.78 15.92
CA ALA A 113 23.82 -6.61 16.45
C ALA A 113 24.23 -7.83 15.58
N ASN A 114 23.96 -7.83 14.28
CA ASN A 114 24.22 -8.94 13.35
C ASN A 114 24.49 -8.44 11.91
N ASP A 115 25.04 -7.23 11.76
CA ASP A 115 25.32 -6.53 10.48
C ASP A 115 24.10 -6.26 9.58
N TYR A 116 22.88 -6.31 10.14
CA TYR A 116 21.68 -5.89 9.41
C TYR A 116 21.47 -4.38 9.53
N HIS A 117 21.33 -3.73 8.38
CA HIS A 117 20.98 -2.32 8.31
C HIS A 117 19.47 -2.18 8.20
N TYR A 118 18.90 -1.39 9.11
CA TYR A 118 17.52 -0.95 8.99
C TYR A 118 17.46 0.55 9.18
N SER A 119 16.38 1.13 8.69
CA SER A 119 16.03 2.48 9.01
C SER A 119 14.54 2.60 9.25
N SER A 120 14.12 3.59 10.02
CA SER A 120 12.71 3.82 10.27
C SER A 120 12.33 5.28 10.10
N PHE A 121 11.12 5.52 9.63
CA PHE A 121 10.55 6.86 9.52
C PHE A 121 9.08 6.86 9.94
N HIS A 122 8.66 7.97 10.55
CA HIS A 122 7.29 8.15 11.02
C HIS A 122 6.39 8.73 9.93
N ILE A 123 5.20 8.14 9.76
CA ILE A 123 4.13 8.66 8.93
C ILE A 123 3.02 9.22 9.82
N PRO A 124 2.57 10.48 9.63
CA PRO A 124 1.61 11.13 10.53
C PRO A 124 0.20 10.56 10.46
N TRP A 125 -0.15 9.80 9.41
CA TRP A 125 -1.48 9.24 9.26
C TRP A 125 -1.53 7.85 8.62
N THR A 126 -2.31 6.95 9.21
CA THR A 126 -2.72 5.71 8.55
C THR A 126 -4.21 5.42 8.70
N LYS A 127 -4.74 4.51 7.89
CA LYS A 127 -6.15 4.07 7.98
C LYS A 127 -6.51 3.52 9.36
N THR A 128 -5.56 2.88 10.06
CA THR A 128 -5.84 2.13 11.30
C THR A 128 -5.58 2.99 12.54
N THR A 129 -4.51 3.78 12.53
CA THR A 129 -4.08 4.60 13.67
C THR A 129 -4.49 6.07 13.56
N LYS A 130 -5.02 6.49 12.40
CA LYS A 130 -5.39 7.89 12.10
C LYS A 130 -4.21 8.81 12.43
N GLU A 131 -4.45 9.89 13.16
CA GLU A 131 -3.48 10.94 13.54
C GLU A 131 -2.37 10.45 14.48
N MET A 132 -2.47 9.25 15.06
CA MET A 132 -1.33 8.66 15.78
C MET A 132 -0.21 8.21 14.84
N GLY A 133 -0.48 8.11 13.54
CA GLY A 133 0.54 7.74 12.57
C GLY A 133 1.05 6.31 12.70
N ALA A 134 2.16 6.00 12.05
CA ALA A 134 2.86 4.72 12.18
C ALA A 134 4.33 4.85 11.77
N ASP A 135 5.19 4.07 12.41
CA ASP A 135 6.59 3.95 12.01
C ASP A 135 6.73 2.86 10.95
N ILE A 136 7.41 3.19 9.85
CA ILE A 136 7.75 2.26 8.79
C ILE A 136 9.22 1.90 8.93
N SER A 137 9.51 0.61 9.05
CA SER A 137 10.87 0.08 9.00
C SER A 137 11.23 -0.34 7.57
N ILE A 138 12.35 0.17 7.09
CA ILE A 138 13.03 -0.20 5.85
C ILE A 138 14.19 -1.10 6.25
N THR A 139 14.26 -2.31 5.71
CA THR A 139 15.38 -3.24 5.92
C THR A 139 16.09 -3.45 4.60
N GLU A 140 17.42 -3.39 4.60
CA GLU A 140 18.27 -3.76 3.47
C GLU A 140 18.59 -5.26 3.47
#